data_AF-A0A8J5K488-F1
#
_entry.id   AF-A0A8J5K488-F1
#
_cell.length_a   1.000
_cell.length_b   1.000
_cell.length_c   1.000
_cell.angle_alpha   90.00
_cell.angle_beta   90.00
_cell.angle_gamma   90.00
#
_symmetry.space_group_name_H-M   'P 1'
#
loop_
_entity.id
_entity.type
_entity.pdbx_description
1 polymer ?
#
loop_
_entity_poly.entity_id
_entity_poly.type
_entity_poly.pdbx_seq_one_letter_code
_entity_poly.pdbx_strand_id
1 'polypeptide(L)'
;MATSEAKNERRRRTELLQFYGGVSKEDTPYNINSKHFNHDMYVQKTIKESSLKQLLEHEAQMVSEIQTLDSDCQTLVYDHYDKFIAAADIVRKMKEGSVKMEAQITRLQENMGRITASSTSITSALQERRGHLSRLLGVHGTLRKLEFLFHLPQKIDECIADKNFTEGVRSYVETAEVLHRYRHMPSFNAIHDDCEAAVGRLNLALKEQLALKEGSARHLTECVDLLLQLGEPAEGLCDDFLAHARTKLEDDLSNLTKLAEAAVILEEDEALSQGAGEETTGPDHTKEQPSQEETGEEAKLECTTVVGNVVMCCLVEYSKYVVI
;
A
#
# COMPACT_ATOMS: atom_id res chain seq x y z
N MET A 1 -6.20 -61.36 -7.27
CA MET A 1 -6.27 -61.10 -8.72
C MET A 1 -5.31 -59.99 -9.18
N ALA A 2 -5.37 -58.77 -8.62
CA ALA A 2 -4.57 -57.62 -9.08
C ALA A 2 -3.04 -57.84 -9.26
N THR A 3 -2.41 -58.73 -8.48
CA THR A 3 -0.98 -59.05 -8.60
C THR A 3 -0.62 -59.87 -9.85
N SER A 4 -1.59 -60.49 -10.51
CA SER A 4 -1.42 -61.23 -11.77
C SER A 4 -1.35 -60.27 -12.97
N GLU A 5 -2.27 -59.31 -13.03
CA GLU A 5 -2.32 -58.32 -14.12
C GLU A 5 -1.08 -57.44 -14.12
N ALA A 6 -0.61 -56.98 -12.96
CA ALA A 6 0.64 -56.21 -12.85
C ALA A 6 1.89 -57.00 -13.33
N LYS A 7 1.89 -58.34 -13.23
CA LYS A 7 2.95 -59.19 -13.81
C LYS A 7 2.80 -59.32 -15.33
N ASN A 8 1.59 -59.54 -15.84
CA ASN A 8 1.32 -59.61 -17.27
C ASN A 8 1.61 -58.28 -17.98
N GLU A 9 1.30 -57.15 -17.36
CA GLU A 9 1.58 -55.79 -17.85
C GLU A 9 3.09 -55.53 -17.99
N ARG A 10 3.88 -55.95 -17.00
CA ARG A 10 5.36 -55.89 -17.08
C ARG A 10 5.89 -56.80 -18.17
N ARG A 11 5.36 -58.03 -18.26
CA ARG A 11 5.74 -59.01 -19.29
C ARG A 11 5.47 -58.49 -20.70
N ARG A 12 4.26 -57.96 -20.96
CA ARG A 12 3.90 -57.31 -22.23
C ARG A 12 4.78 -56.12 -22.56
N ARG A 13 5.12 -55.26 -21.58
CA ARG A 13 6.09 -54.17 -21.77
C ARG A 13 7.46 -54.70 -22.18
N THR A 14 7.95 -55.78 -21.55
CA THR A 14 9.24 -56.40 -21.90
C THR A 14 9.20 -57.04 -23.29
N GLU A 15 8.12 -57.73 -23.64
CA GLU A 15 7.90 -58.34 -24.97
C GLU A 15 7.81 -57.26 -26.07
N LEU A 16 7.12 -56.14 -25.83
CA LEU A 16 7.13 -54.98 -26.74
C LEU A 16 8.52 -54.34 -26.84
N LEU A 17 9.24 -54.16 -25.72
CA LEU A 17 10.59 -53.59 -25.75
C LEU A 17 11.51 -54.45 -26.61
N GLN A 18 11.43 -55.78 -26.47
CA GLN A 18 12.18 -56.75 -27.25
C GLN A 18 11.83 -56.68 -28.75
N PHE A 19 10.56 -56.45 -29.10
CA PHE A 19 10.11 -56.32 -30.49
C PHE A 19 10.55 -55.00 -31.14
N TYR A 20 10.63 -53.91 -30.38
CA TYR A 20 11.03 -52.57 -30.86
C TYR A 20 12.54 -52.26 -30.66
N GLY A 21 13.38 -53.26 -30.39
CA GLY A 21 14.85 -53.13 -30.40
C GLY A 21 15.50 -52.78 -29.06
N GLY A 22 14.82 -52.99 -27.94
CA GLY A 22 15.44 -53.03 -26.61
C GLY A 22 16.08 -54.39 -26.35
N VAL A 23 17.38 -54.38 -26.01
CA VAL A 23 18.30 -55.55 -25.93
C VAL A 23 18.81 -56.00 -27.30
N SER A 24 19.84 -55.30 -27.80
CA SER A 24 20.64 -55.75 -28.94
C SER A 24 21.24 -57.14 -28.70
N LYS A 25 20.83 -58.11 -29.52
CA LYS A 25 21.73 -59.23 -29.85
C LYS A 25 22.91 -58.62 -30.61
N GLU A 26 24.07 -58.58 -29.98
CA GLU A 26 25.39 -58.26 -30.57
C GLU A 26 25.32 -57.41 -31.85
N ASP A 27 25.38 -56.08 -31.69
CA ASP A 27 25.59 -55.12 -32.77
C ASP A 27 27.02 -55.23 -33.31
N THR A 28 27.31 -56.38 -33.92
CA THR A 28 28.57 -56.71 -34.55
C THR A 28 28.46 -56.53 -36.07
N PRO A 29 29.55 -56.14 -36.77
CA PRO A 29 29.54 -56.01 -38.22
C PRO A 29 29.20 -57.30 -39.00
N TYR A 30 29.21 -58.44 -38.31
CA TYR A 30 28.94 -59.77 -38.87
C TYR A 30 27.48 -60.24 -38.68
N ASN A 31 26.62 -59.47 -38.01
CA ASN A 31 25.23 -59.84 -37.77
C ASN A 31 24.33 -59.26 -38.87
N ILE A 32 23.75 -60.11 -39.72
CA ILE A 32 22.84 -59.73 -40.83
C ILE A 32 21.67 -58.84 -40.34
N ASN A 33 21.23 -59.04 -39.09
CA ASN A 33 20.09 -58.33 -38.51
C ASN A 33 20.48 -57.06 -37.73
N SER A 34 21.76 -56.69 -37.65
CA SER A 34 22.21 -55.45 -36.98
C SER A 34 22.19 -54.26 -37.93
N LYS A 35 21.92 -53.07 -37.38
CA LYS A 35 22.04 -51.77 -38.09
C LYS A 35 23.47 -51.47 -38.54
N HIS A 36 24.47 -52.17 -38.02
CA HIS A 36 25.88 -52.01 -38.35
C HIS A 36 26.45 -53.13 -39.23
N PHE A 37 25.58 -53.94 -39.86
CA PHE A 37 25.98 -55.02 -40.77
C PHE A 37 26.93 -54.54 -41.88
N ASN A 38 28.04 -55.26 -42.07
CA ASN A 38 28.98 -55.04 -43.16
C ASN A 38 29.07 -56.32 -44.01
N HIS A 39 28.51 -56.24 -45.23
CA HIS A 39 28.43 -57.38 -46.15
C HIS A 39 29.81 -57.97 -46.49
N ASP A 40 30.79 -57.13 -46.81
CA ASP A 40 32.14 -57.59 -47.19
C ASP A 40 32.83 -58.33 -46.04
N MET A 41 32.70 -57.83 -44.81
CA MET A 41 33.25 -58.48 -43.63
C MET A 41 32.53 -59.78 -43.28
N TYR A 42 31.21 -59.83 -43.45
CA TYR A 42 30.43 -61.07 -43.29
C TYR A 42 30.86 -62.13 -44.30
N VAL A 43 30.86 -61.79 -45.59
CA VAL A 43 31.24 -62.72 -46.67
C VAL A 43 32.69 -63.18 -46.53
N GLN A 44 33.63 -62.29 -46.23
CA GLN A 44 35.02 -62.66 -45.99
C GLN A 44 35.20 -63.58 -44.78
N LYS A 45 34.40 -63.41 -43.72
CA LYS A 45 34.41 -64.30 -42.55
C LYS A 45 33.86 -65.68 -42.93
N THR A 46 32.68 -65.72 -43.54
CA THR A 46 32.01 -66.96 -43.96
C THR A 46 32.87 -67.79 -44.93
N ILE A 47 33.54 -67.15 -45.90
CA ILE A 47 34.46 -67.84 -46.82
C ILE A 47 35.71 -68.41 -46.12
N LYS A 48 36.21 -67.75 -45.06
CA LYS A 48 37.38 -68.21 -44.29
C LYS A 48 37.05 -69.32 -43.28
N GLU A 49 35.83 -69.34 -42.76
CA GLU A 49 35.42 -70.21 -41.65
C GLU A 49 34.60 -71.45 -42.09
N SER A 50 34.07 -71.48 -43.32
CA SER A 50 33.23 -72.58 -43.83
C SER A 50 33.89 -73.38 -44.97
N SER A 51 33.54 -74.66 -45.08
CA SER A 51 33.92 -75.49 -46.23
C SER A 51 32.97 -75.29 -47.42
N LEU A 52 33.43 -75.57 -48.65
CA LEU A 52 32.64 -75.37 -49.89
C LEU A 52 31.24 -76.02 -49.85
N LYS A 53 31.09 -77.18 -49.20
CA LYS A 53 29.78 -77.83 -49.03
C LYS A 53 28.85 -77.04 -48.13
N GLN A 54 29.36 -76.52 -47.01
CA GLN A 54 28.60 -75.67 -46.08
C GLN A 54 28.27 -74.33 -46.72
N LEU A 55 29.14 -73.79 -47.58
CA LEU A 55 28.87 -72.55 -48.31
C LEU A 55 27.72 -72.71 -49.31
N LEU A 56 27.70 -73.82 -50.07
CA LEU A 56 26.59 -74.16 -50.98
C LEU A 56 25.27 -74.44 -50.25
N GLU A 57 25.33 -75.11 -49.09
CA GLU A 57 24.17 -75.37 -48.25
C GLU A 57 23.62 -74.06 -47.64
N HIS A 58 24.50 -73.17 -47.18
CA HIS A 58 24.15 -71.84 -46.68
C HIS A 58 23.62 -70.91 -47.79
N GLU A 59 24.12 -71.01 -49.02
CA GLU A 59 23.55 -70.32 -50.19
C GLU A 59 22.13 -70.81 -50.47
N ALA A 60 21.92 -72.13 -50.56
CA ALA A 60 20.60 -72.72 -50.79
C ALA A 60 19.60 -72.37 -49.66
N GLN A 61 20.05 -72.39 -48.41
CA GLN A 61 19.27 -71.94 -47.26
C GLN A 61 18.91 -70.45 -47.38
N MET A 62 19.87 -69.57 -47.67
CA MET A 62 19.61 -68.13 -47.81
C MET A 62 18.64 -67.82 -48.95
N VAL A 63 18.75 -68.53 -50.09
CA VAL A 63 17.79 -68.39 -51.20
C VAL A 63 16.38 -68.85 -50.77
N SER A 64 16.27 -69.93 -50.00
CA SER A 64 14.99 -70.36 -49.43
C SER A 64 14.43 -69.34 -48.43
N GLU A 65 15.27 -68.78 -47.55
CA GLU A 65 14.88 -67.76 -46.56
C GLU A 65 14.38 -66.47 -47.24
N ILE A 66 15.03 -66.04 -48.32
CA ILE A 66 14.58 -64.90 -49.14
C ILE A 66 13.20 -65.17 -49.74
N GLN A 67 12.96 -66.36 -50.30
CA GLN A 67 11.66 -66.71 -50.88
C GLN A 67 10.55 -66.79 -49.82
N THR A 68 10.83 -67.33 -48.63
CA THR A 68 9.87 -67.32 -47.53
C THR A 68 9.59 -65.90 -47.03
N LEU A 69 10.62 -65.06 -46.90
CA LEU A 69 10.46 -63.68 -46.42
C LEU A 69 9.68 -62.81 -47.41
N ASP A 70 9.87 -63.01 -48.72
CA ASP A 70 9.06 -62.33 -49.74
C ASP A 70 7.60 -62.79 -49.71
N SER A 71 7.36 -64.10 -49.55
CA SER A 71 6.01 -64.66 -49.37
C SER A 71 5.32 -64.09 -48.13
N ASP A 72 6.02 -64.05 -46.99
CA ASP A 72 5.53 -63.47 -45.74
C ASP A 72 5.25 -61.97 -45.87
N CYS A 73 6.11 -61.23 -46.60
CA CYS A 73 5.92 -59.81 -46.90
C CYS A 73 4.67 -59.57 -47.75
N GLN A 74 4.46 -60.38 -48.80
CA GLN A 74 3.24 -60.36 -49.61
C GLN A 74 2.01 -60.65 -48.74
N THR A 75 2.01 -61.72 -47.95
CA THR A 75 0.92 -62.06 -47.03
C THR A 75 0.63 -60.93 -46.03
N LEU A 76 1.67 -60.32 -45.44
CA LEU A 76 1.51 -59.18 -44.53
C LEU A 76 0.86 -57.97 -45.22
N VAL A 77 1.24 -57.68 -46.48
CA VAL A 77 0.63 -56.62 -47.27
C VAL A 77 -0.82 -56.95 -47.59
N TYR A 78 -1.15 -58.18 -48.01
CA TYR A 78 -2.52 -58.58 -48.33
C TYR A 78 -3.44 -58.60 -47.10
N ASP A 79 -3.03 -59.20 -45.98
CA ASP A 79 -3.84 -59.30 -44.75
C ASP A 79 -4.07 -57.94 -44.07
N HIS A 80 -3.22 -56.95 -44.34
CA HIS A 80 -3.23 -55.66 -43.66
C HIS A 80 -3.31 -54.44 -44.59
N TYR A 81 -3.63 -54.62 -45.88
CA TYR A 81 -3.62 -53.51 -46.85
C TYR A 81 -4.52 -52.34 -46.42
N ASP A 82 -5.71 -52.62 -45.87
CA ASP A 82 -6.62 -51.61 -45.30
C ASP A 82 -5.96 -50.77 -44.19
N LYS A 83 -5.15 -51.40 -43.33
CA LYS A 83 -4.43 -50.72 -42.23
C LYS A 83 -3.28 -49.88 -42.77
N PHE A 84 -2.55 -50.37 -43.78
CA PHE A 84 -1.47 -49.60 -44.43
C PHE A 84 -2.02 -48.38 -45.18
N ILE A 85 -3.13 -48.52 -45.90
CA ILE A 85 -3.80 -47.40 -46.58
C ILE A 85 -4.31 -46.40 -45.54
N ALA A 86 -5.00 -46.84 -44.49
CA ALA A 86 -5.47 -45.96 -43.42
C ALA A 86 -4.32 -45.23 -42.71
N ALA A 87 -3.20 -45.89 -42.45
CA ALA A 87 -2.00 -45.27 -41.87
C ALA A 87 -1.37 -44.24 -42.83
N ALA A 88 -1.28 -44.54 -44.12
CA ALA A 88 -0.78 -43.61 -45.13
C ALA A 88 -1.70 -42.37 -45.29
N ASP A 89 -3.02 -42.57 -45.21
CA ASP A 89 -4.02 -41.50 -45.19
C ASP A 89 -3.90 -40.61 -43.94
N ILE A 90 -3.67 -41.21 -42.77
CA ILE A 90 -3.42 -40.47 -41.52
C ILE A 90 -2.14 -39.63 -41.65
N VAL A 91 -1.04 -40.20 -42.17
CA VAL A 91 0.22 -39.46 -42.39
C VAL A 91 0.02 -38.31 -43.38
N ARG A 92 -0.72 -38.52 -44.47
CA ARG A 92 -1.05 -37.46 -45.45
C ARG A 92 -1.87 -36.35 -44.81
N LYS A 93 -2.94 -36.70 -44.08
CA LYS A 93 -3.82 -35.76 -43.38
C LYS A 93 -3.07 -34.99 -42.28
N MET A 94 -2.14 -35.63 -41.58
CA MET A 94 -1.27 -34.97 -40.59
C MET A 94 -0.33 -33.96 -41.26
N LYS A 95 0.27 -34.32 -42.40
CA LYS A 95 1.11 -33.39 -43.20
C LYS A 95 0.31 -32.18 -43.69
N GLU A 96 -0.87 -32.38 -44.26
CA GLU A 96 -1.77 -31.29 -44.67
C GLU A 96 -2.23 -30.43 -43.50
N GLY A 97 -2.54 -31.05 -42.36
CA GLY A 97 -2.91 -30.36 -41.12
C GLY A 97 -1.77 -29.48 -40.60
N SER A 98 -0.52 -29.97 -40.63
CA SER A 98 0.66 -29.20 -40.24
C SER A 98 0.83 -27.94 -41.09
N VAL A 99 0.73 -28.04 -42.42
CA VAL A 99 0.85 -26.89 -43.34
C VAL A 99 -0.28 -25.87 -43.12
N LYS A 100 -1.52 -26.34 -42.89
CA LYS A 100 -2.67 -25.45 -42.58
C LYS A 100 -2.49 -24.75 -41.23
N MET A 101 -1.95 -25.45 -40.22
CA MET A 101 -1.67 -24.88 -38.90
C MET A 101 -0.55 -23.84 -38.95
N GLU A 102 0.53 -24.12 -39.68
CA GLU A 102 1.64 -23.19 -39.91
C GLU A 102 1.15 -21.89 -40.58
N ALA A 103 0.33 -22.00 -41.63
CA ALA A 103 -0.28 -20.83 -42.28
C ALA A 103 -1.18 -20.01 -41.33
N GLN A 104 -1.92 -20.66 -40.41
CA GLN A 104 -2.71 -19.95 -39.40
C GLN A 104 -1.85 -19.24 -38.35
N ILE A 105 -0.74 -19.87 -37.91
CA ILE A 105 0.21 -19.27 -36.97
C ILE A 105 0.87 -18.03 -37.61
N THR A 106 1.32 -18.12 -38.86
CA THR A 106 1.89 -16.97 -39.60
C THR A 106 0.88 -15.82 -39.71
N ARG A 107 -0.39 -16.11 -40.03
CA ARG A 107 -1.45 -15.10 -40.09
C ARG A 107 -1.77 -14.47 -38.72
N LEU A 108 -1.66 -15.24 -37.64
CA LEU A 108 -1.81 -14.72 -36.27
C LEU A 108 -0.65 -13.79 -35.91
N GLN A 109 0.59 -14.17 -36.23
CA GLN A 109 1.77 -13.33 -36.03
C GLN A 109 1.67 -12.00 -36.79
N GLU A 110 1.24 -12.03 -38.06
CA GLU A 110 1.01 -10.82 -38.85
C GLU A 110 -0.05 -9.91 -38.21
N ASN A 111 -1.20 -10.46 -37.81
CA ASN A 111 -2.24 -9.70 -37.12
C ASN A 111 -1.76 -9.12 -35.78
N MET A 112 -0.98 -9.86 -35.01
CA MET A 112 -0.40 -9.37 -33.75
C MET A 112 0.62 -8.24 -34.01
N GLY A 113 1.41 -8.33 -35.08
CA GLY A 113 2.27 -7.26 -35.56
C GLY A 113 1.48 -6.00 -35.92
N ARG A 114 0.38 -6.14 -36.66
CA ARG A 114 -0.52 -5.03 -37.01
C ARG A 114 -1.18 -4.38 -35.79
N ILE A 115 -1.62 -5.17 -34.81
CA ILE A 115 -2.17 -4.67 -33.54
C ILE A 115 -1.09 -3.91 -32.76
N THR A 116 0.12 -4.46 -32.69
CA THR A 116 1.24 -3.82 -31.99
C THR A 116 1.62 -2.50 -32.65
N ALA A 117 1.75 -2.45 -33.98
CA ALA A 117 2.04 -1.23 -34.73
C ALA A 117 0.96 -0.15 -34.54
N SER A 118 -0.32 -0.54 -34.55
CA SER A 118 -1.45 0.36 -34.27
C SER A 118 -1.40 0.89 -32.84
N SER A 119 -1.18 0.00 -31.86
CA SER A 119 -1.06 0.36 -30.44
C SER A 119 0.10 1.30 -30.16
N THR A 120 1.28 1.07 -30.76
CA THR A 120 2.43 1.98 -30.64
C THR A 120 2.15 3.33 -31.29
N SER A 121 1.50 3.37 -32.46
CA SER A 121 1.13 4.62 -33.15
C SER A 121 0.12 5.46 -32.33
N ILE A 122 -0.90 4.81 -31.76
CA ILE A 122 -1.86 5.45 -30.85
C ILE A 122 -1.13 5.96 -29.59
N THR A 123 -0.22 5.16 -29.04
CA THR A 123 0.54 5.53 -27.83
C THR A 123 1.42 6.75 -28.09
N SER A 124 2.16 6.82 -29.21
CA SER A 124 2.96 7.98 -29.58
C SER A 124 2.10 9.23 -29.82
N ALA A 125 0.98 9.10 -30.55
CA ALA A 125 0.07 10.21 -30.84
C ALA A 125 -0.64 10.77 -29.57
N LEU A 126 -0.77 9.96 -28.53
CA LEU A 126 -1.30 10.37 -27.22
C LEU A 126 -0.20 10.88 -26.28
N GLN A 127 1.06 10.51 -26.47
CA GLN A 127 2.17 10.91 -25.59
C GLN A 127 2.43 12.43 -25.69
N GLU A 128 2.39 12.99 -26.89
CA GLU A 128 2.52 14.44 -27.11
C GLU A 128 1.40 15.22 -26.40
N ARG A 129 0.14 14.77 -26.57
CA ARG A 129 -1.03 15.40 -25.91
C ARG A 129 -0.95 15.29 -24.38
N ARG A 130 -0.48 14.15 -23.86
CA ARG A 130 -0.21 13.97 -22.42
C ARG A 130 0.89 14.90 -21.93
N GLY A 131 1.95 15.11 -22.70
CA GLY A 131 2.99 16.09 -22.40
C GLY A 131 2.47 17.53 -22.36
N HIS A 132 1.66 17.93 -23.34
CA HIS A 132 1.04 19.26 -23.35
C HIS A 132 0.06 19.44 -22.18
N LEU A 133 -0.79 18.45 -21.91
CA LEU A 133 -1.71 18.46 -20.75
C LEU A 133 -0.95 18.52 -19.43
N SER A 134 0.13 17.75 -19.26
CA SER A 134 0.97 17.77 -18.06
C SER A 134 1.63 19.14 -17.85
N ARG A 135 2.10 19.79 -18.93
CA ARG A 135 2.62 21.16 -18.86
C ARG A 135 1.53 22.16 -18.45
N LEU A 136 0.34 22.06 -19.04
CA LEU A 136 -0.79 22.96 -18.73
C LEU A 136 -1.29 22.76 -17.29
N LEU A 137 -1.40 21.51 -16.81
CA LEU A 137 -1.73 21.20 -15.42
C LEU A 137 -0.63 21.65 -14.46
N GLY A 138 0.65 21.59 -14.87
CA GLY A 138 1.76 22.18 -14.12
C GLY A 138 1.61 23.70 -13.96
N VAL A 139 1.37 24.41 -15.06
CA VAL A 139 1.12 25.87 -15.06
C VAL A 139 -0.11 26.23 -14.23
N HIS A 140 -1.22 25.49 -14.38
CA HIS A 140 -2.44 25.68 -13.58
C HIS A 140 -2.20 25.35 -12.09
N GLY A 141 -1.35 24.37 -11.78
CA GLY A 141 -0.93 24.06 -10.41
C GLY A 141 -0.11 25.18 -9.78
N THR A 142 0.82 25.79 -10.53
CA THR A 142 1.55 26.98 -10.08
C THR A 142 0.65 28.21 -9.98
N LEU A 143 -0.30 28.37 -10.90
CA LEU A 143 -1.25 29.49 -10.89
C LEU A 143 -2.20 29.40 -9.69
N ARG A 144 -2.74 28.22 -9.37
CA ARG A 144 -3.57 28.01 -8.16
C ARG A 144 -2.79 28.26 -6.87
N LYS A 145 -1.51 27.88 -6.82
CA LYS A 145 -0.65 28.20 -5.66
C LYS A 145 -0.41 29.70 -5.54
N LEU A 146 -0.28 30.41 -6.66
CA LEU A 146 -0.14 31.86 -6.70
C LEU A 146 -1.44 32.56 -6.28
N GLU A 147 -2.58 32.12 -6.81
CA GLU A 147 -3.94 32.54 -6.45
C GLU A 147 -4.19 32.38 -4.93
N PHE A 148 -3.80 31.24 -4.35
CA PHE A 148 -3.86 31.03 -2.90
C PHE A 148 -3.01 32.04 -2.10
N LEU A 149 -1.80 32.39 -2.57
CA LEU A 149 -0.98 33.41 -1.92
C LEU A 149 -1.59 34.82 -2.04
N PHE A 150 -2.26 35.14 -3.15
CA PHE A 150 -2.98 36.41 -3.32
C PHE A 150 -4.23 36.52 -2.44
N HIS A 151 -4.94 35.41 -2.20
CA HIS A 151 -6.11 35.37 -1.32
C HIS A 151 -5.76 35.14 0.17
N LEU A 152 -4.49 34.91 0.51
CA LEU A 152 -4.06 34.66 1.89
C LEU A 152 -4.38 35.82 2.86
N PRO A 153 -4.11 37.11 2.56
CA PRO A 153 -4.50 38.21 3.45
C PRO A 153 -6.01 38.26 3.70
N GLN A 154 -6.80 38.06 2.63
CA GLN A 154 -8.26 38.04 2.71
C GLN A 154 -8.76 36.87 3.57
N LYS A 155 -8.16 35.68 3.41
CA LYS A 155 -8.49 34.53 4.25
C LYS A 155 -8.14 34.79 5.73
N ILE A 156 -7.03 35.46 6.02
CA ILE A 156 -6.67 35.83 7.41
C ILE A 156 -7.71 36.82 7.98
N ASP A 157 -8.13 37.83 7.22
CA ASP A 157 -9.18 38.77 7.63
C ASP A 157 -10.55 38.08 7.84
N GLU A 158 -10.90 37.09 7.01
CA GLU A 158 -12.08 36.23 7.20
C GLU A 158 -11.96 35.37 8.48
N CYS A 159 -10.80 34.76 8.74
CA CYS A 159 -10.55 34.00 9.97
C CYS A 159 -10.64 34.86 11.24
N ILE A 160 -10.32 36.16 11.16
CA ILE A 160 -10.54 37.12 12.27
C ILE A 160 -12.04 37.36 12.49
N ALA A 161 -12.83 37.51 11.43
CA ALA A 161 -14.28 37.70 11.52
C ALA A 161 -15.01 36.46 12.10
N ASP A 162 -14.60 35.26 11.69
CA ASP A 162 -15.17 33.99 12.16
C ASP A 162 -14.63 33.53 13.54
N LYS A 163 -13.73 34.32 14.15
CA LYS A 163 -12.99 33.99 15.39
C LYS A 163 -12.16 32.68 15.34
N ASN A 164 -11.94 32.10 14.16
CA ASN A 164 -11.14 30.89 14.00
C ASN A 164 -9.66 31.22 13.76
N PHE A 165 -9.00 31.71 14.80
CA PHE A 165 -7.60 32.13 14.72
C PHE A 165 -6.64 30.98 14.39
N THR A 166 -6.97 29.73 14.78
CA THR A 166 -6.10 28.55 14.55
C THR A 166 -5.80 28.29 13.07
N GLU A 167 -6.79 28.47 12.19
CA GLU A 167 -6.63 28.24 10.76
C GLU A 167 -5.89 29.38 10.06
N GLY A 168 -6.16 30.62 10.49
CA GLY A 168 -5.44 31.82 10.04
C GLY A 168 -3.93 31.68 10.30
N VAL A 169 -3.54 31.40 11.55
CA VAL A 169 -2.13 31.19 11.93
C VAL A 169 -1.49 30.06 11.14
N ARG A 170 -2.13 28.90 11.03
CA ARG A 170 -1.58 27.76 10.28
C ARG A 170 -1.37 28.11 8.81
N SER A 171 -2.33 28.77 8.17
CA SER A 171 -2.23 29.16 6.77
C SER A 171 -1.10 30.18 6.52
N TYR A 172 -0.83 31.05 7.49
CA TYR A 172 0.31 31.96 7.46
C TYR A 172 1.65 31.23 7.67
N VAL A 173 1.77 30.38 8.69
CA VAL A 173 3.01 29.63 8.99
C VAL A 173 3.43 28.73 7.80
N GLU A 174 2.48 28.03 7.19
CA GLU A 174 2.74 27.18 6.01
C GLU A 174 3.21 27.98 4.77
N THR A 175 2.90 29.28 4.69
CA THR A 175 3.24 30.14 3.56
C THR A 175 4.38 31.12 3.85
N ALA A 176 4.71 31.39 5.13
CA ALA A 176 5.76 32.31 5.55
C ALA A 176 7.14 31.92 4.99
N GLU A 177 7.50 30.62 5.00
CA GLU A 177 8.75 30.14 4.40
C GLU A 177 8.82 30.41 2.89
N VAL A 178 7.68 30.26 2.20
CA VAL A 178 7.56 30.48 0.75
C VAL A 178 7.68 31.97 0.46
N LEU A 179 6.97 32.80 1.22
CA LEU A 179 6.94 34.25 1.11
C LEU A 179 8.33 34.87 1.34
N HIS A 180 9.04 34.41 2.38
CA HIS A 180 10.42 34.83 2.65
C HIS A 180 11.39 34.45 1.52
N ARG A 181 11.18 33.30 0.85
CA ARG A 181 12.02 32.84 -0.27
C ARG A 181 11.80 33.64 -1.56
N TYR A 182 10.60 34.20 -1.78
CA TYR A 182 10.26 35.01 -2.97
C TYR A 182 10.35 36.53 -2.78
N ARG A 183 10.80 36.99 -1.60
CA ARG A 183 10.94 38.40 -1.19
C ARG A 183 11.78 39.30 -2.14
N HIS A 184 12.55 38.73 -3.05
CA HIS A 184 13.35 39.45 -4.04
C HIS A 184 12.54 40.02 -5.23
N MET A 185 11.28 39.64 -5.39
CA MET A 185 10.38 40.22 -6.41
C MET A 185 9.48 41.30 -5.80
N PRO A 186 9.41 42.52 -6.39
CA PRO A 186 8.65 43.63 -5.80
C PRO A 186 7.15 43.35 -5.68
N SER A 187 6.56 42.61 -6.63
CA SER A 187 5.15 42.19 -6.53
C SER A 187 4.88 41.22 -5.38
N PHE A 188 5.85 40.39 -4.99
CA PHE A 188 5.74 39.51 -3.82
C PHE A 188 6.03 40.26 -2.52
N ASN A 189 6.86 41.31 -2.54
CA ASN A 189 7.07 42.13 -1.35
C ASN A 189 5.79 42.88 -0.96
N ALA A 190 5.06 43.47 -1.92
CA ALA A 190 3.78 44.12 -1.60
C ALA A 190 2.77 43.15 -0.94
N ILE A 191 2.65 41.92 -1.46
CA ILE A 191 1.81 40.87 -0.85
C ILE A 191 2.35 40.47 0.53
N HIS A 192 3.67 40.47 0.72
CA HIS A 192 4.28 40.19 2.03
C HIS A 192 3.96 41.27 3.05
N ASP A 193 4.04 42.54 2.66
CA ASP A 193 3.69 43.70 3.48
C ASP A 193 2.17 43.65 3.83
N ASP A 194 1.31 43.26 2.88
CA ASP A 194 -0.14 43.06 3.11
C ASP A 194 -0.44 41.86 4.04
N CYS A 195 0.27 40.74 3.89
CA CYS A 195 0.19 39.58 4.79
C CYS A 195 0.68 39.91 6.20
N GLU A 196 1.78 40.66 6.33
CA GLU A 196 2.34 41.10 7.61
C GLU A 196 1.37 42.08 8.30
N ALA A 197 0.73 42.97 7.55
CA ALA A 197 -0.36 43.82 8.05
C ALA A 197 -1.60 43.01 8.49
N ALA A 198 -1.95 41.92 7.79
CA ALA A 198 -3.04 41.03 8.18
C ALA A 198 -2.71 40.23 9.45
N VAL A 199 -1.47 39.76 9.60
CA VAL A 199 -0.99 39.14 10.84
C VAL A 199 -0.91 40.14 12.00
N GLY A 200 -0.54 41.39 11.74
CA GLY A 200 -0.61 42.47 12.74
C GLY A 200 -2.04 42.69 13.25
N ARG A 201 -3.05 42.62 12.37
CA ARG A 201 -4.48 42.64 12.76
C ARG A 201 -4.87 41.39 13.55
N LEU A 202 -4.39 40.21 13.14
CA LEU A 202 -4.63 38.94 13.84
C LEU A 202 -4.07 38.95 15.26
N ASN A 203 -2.84 39.44 15.46
CA ASN A 203 -2.21 39.61 16.77
C ASN A 203 -2.98 40.60 17.65
N LEU A 204 -3.42 41.73 17.09
CA LEU A 204 -4.20 42.72 17.82
C LEU A 204 -5.56 42.13 18.25
N ALA A 205 -6.26 41.43 17.35
CA ALA A 205 -7.51 40.74 17.68
C ALA A 205 -7.33 39.65 18.75
N LEU A 206 -6.24 38.85 18.68
CA LEU A 206 -5.89 37.86 19.69
C LEU A 206 -5.57 38.50 21.05
N LYS A 207 -4.88 39.64 21.07
CA LYS A 207 -4.63 40.43 22.30
C LYS A 207 -5.90 41.04 22.88
N GLU A 208 -6.83 41.49 22.04
CA GLU A 208 -8.15 41.93 22.48
C GLU A 208 -8.99 40.77 23.05
N GLN A 209 -8.95 39.57 22.45
CA GLN A 209 -9.57 38.38 23.03
C GLN A 209 -8.89 37.93 24.34
N LEU A 210 -7.58 38.15 24.50
CA LEU A 210 -6.86 37.91 25.76
C LEU A 210 -7.21 38.95 26.85
N ALA A 211 -7.52 40.19 26.46
CA ALA A 211 -7.94 41.25 27.38
C ALA A 211 -9.42 41.12 27.81
N LEU A 212 -10.27 40.54 26.96
CA LEU A 212 -11.67 40.25 27.29
C LEU A 212 -11.76 39.00 28.20
N LYS A 213 -12.40 39.14 29.37
CA LYS A 213 -12.43 38.15 30.47
C LYS A 213 -13.22 36.84 30.19
N GLU A 214 -13.40 36.44 28.93
CA GLU A 214 -14.28 35.32 28.53
C GLU A 214 -13.51 34.15 27.90
N GLY A 215 -12.57 33.58 28.67
CA GLY A 215 -11.79 32.41 28.27
C GLY A 215 -11.71 31.34 29.36
N SER A 216 -12.11 30.11 29.01
CA SER A 216 -11.65 28.91 29.74
C SER A 216 -10.12 28.84 29.64
N ALA A 217 -9.45 28.35 30.68
CA ALA A 217 -7.97 28.34 30.74
C ALA A 217 -7.32 27.67 29.51
N ARG A 218 -8.00 26.70 28.89
CA ARG A 218 -7.57 26.00 27.66
C ARG A 218 -7.54 26.91 26.43
N HIS A 219 -8.50 27.83 26.29
CA HIS A 219 -8.50 28.79 25.18
C HIS A 219 -7.48 29.91 25.37
N LEU A 220 -7.18 30.26 26.63
CA LEU A 220 -6.10 31.21 26.94
C LEU A 220 -4.73 30.60 26.60
N THR A 221 -4.48 29.33 26.95
CA THR A 221 -3.25 28.63 26.52
C THR A 221 -3.19 28.46 24.99
N GLU A 222 -4.31 28.13 24.33
CA GLU A 222 -4.38 28.01 22.87
C GLU A 222 -4.09 29.35 22.17
N CYS A 223 -4.62 30.48 22.67
CA CYS A 223 -4.30 31.80 22.14
C CYS A 223 -2.82 32.18 22.34
N VAL A 224 -2.23 31.82 23.48
CA VAL A 224 -0.79 32.01 23.75
C VAL A 224 0.06 31.14 22.81
N ASP A 225 -0.29 29.87 22.61
CA ASP A 225 0.40 28.97 21.67
C ASP A 225 0.32 29.46 20.21
N LEU A 226 -0.80 30.07 19.82
CA LEU A 226 -0.98 30.69 18.50
C LEU A 226 -0.16 31.98 18.34
N LEU A 227 -0.09 32.83 19.37
CA LEU A 227 0.73 34.04 19.36
C LEU A 227 2.23 33.72 19.31
N LEU A 228 2.67 32.65 19.98
CA LEU A 228 4.03 32.13 19.88
C LEU A 228 4.34 31.59 18.46
N GLN A 229 3.38 30.94 17.81
CA GLN A 229 3.51 30.48 16.41
C GLN A 229 3.57 31.62 15.39
N LEU A 230 3.00 32.80 15.71
CA LEU A 230 3.09 34.01 14.89
C LEU A 230 4.40 34.79 15.09
N GLY A 231 5.27 34.36 16.00
CA GLY A 231 6.61 34.93 16.18
C GLY A 231 6.68 36.21 17.02
N GLU A 232 5.67 36.48 17.85
CA GLU A 232 5.78 37.56 18.84
C GLU A 232 6.79 37.23 19.95
N PRO A 233 7.51 38.24 20.50
CA PRO A 233 8.48 38.02 21.57
C PRO A 233 7.77 37.56 22.85
N ALA A 234 8.11 36.34 23.30
CA ALA A 234 7.50 35.70 24.46
C ALA A 234 7.57 36.55 25.75
N GLU A 235 8.56 37.44 25.88
CA GLU A 235 8.72 38.34 27.03
C GLU A 235 7.48 39.23 27.25
N GLY A 236 6.95 39.87 26.20
CA GLY A 236 5.76 40.73 26.32
C GLY A 236 4.48 39.93 26.55
N LEU A 237 4.38 38.75 25.93
CA LEU A 237 3.24 37.84 26.09
C LEU A 237 3.16 37.26 27.51
N CYS A 238 4.31 37.00 28.14
CA CYS A 238 4.38 36.59 29.55
C CYS A 238 3.88 37.71 30.48
N ASP A 239 4.27 38.96 30.27
CA ASP A 239 3.81 40.08 31.10
C ASP A 239 2.29 40.31 30.96
N ASP A 240 1.76 40.28 29.74
CA ASP A 240 0.31 40.40 29.47
C ASP A 240 -0.48 39.22 30.07
N PHE A 241 0.03 37.98 29.95
CA PHE A 241 -0.58 36.80 30.55
C PHE A 241 -0.54 36.83 32.08
N LEU A 242 0.57 37.26 32.69
CA LEU A 242 0.70 37.42 34.14
C LEU A 242 -0.20 38.54 34.68
N ALA A 243 -0.38 39.64 33.93
CA ALA A 243 -1.35 40.68 34.26
C ALA A 243 -2.80 40.17 34.19
N HIS A 244 -3.16 39.40 33.15
CA HIS A 244 -4.47 38.76 33.05
C HIS A 244 -4.69 37.75 34.18
N ALA A 245 -3.74 36.85 34.42
CA ALA A 245 -3.83 35.84 35.47
C ALA A 245 -3.93 36.48 36.87
N ARG A 246 -3.20 37.57 37.12
CA ARG A 246 -3.29 38.33 38.37
C ARG A 246 -4.66 38.99 38.53
N THR A 247 -5.18 39.67 37.52
CA THR A 247 -6.50 40.34 37.62
C THR A 247 -7.64 39.33 37.77
N LYS A 248 -7.55 38.17 37.11
CA LYS A 248 -8.49 37.06 37.31
C LYS A 248 -8.42 36.47 38.72
N LEU A 249 -7.22 36.27 39.27
CA LEU A 249 -7.04 35.84 40.65
C LEU A 249 -7.60 36.87 41.64
N GLU A 250 -7.43 38.17 41.35
CA GLU A 250 -7.93 39.27 42.18
C GLU A 250 -9.47 39.39 42.12
N ASP A 251 -10.09 39.13 40.96
CA ASP A 251 -11.56 38.97 40.83
C ASP A 251 -12.07 37.76 41.62
N ASP A 252 -11.45 36.59 41.43
CA ASP A 252 -11.82 35.33 42.09
C ASP A 252 -11.69 35.45 43.61
N LEU A 253 -10.60 36.07 44.10
CA LEU A 253 -10.44 36.45 45.50
C LEU A 253 -11.54 37.42 45.95
N SER A 254 -11.88 38.44 45.16
CA SER A 254 -12.97 39.37 45.51
C SER A 254 -14.35 38.71 45.56
N ASN A 255 -14.55 37.63 44.79
CA ASN A 255 -15.78 36.86 44.79
C ASN A 255 -15.82 35.91 45.98
N LEU A 256 -14.69 35.27 46.32
CA LEU A 256 -14.57 34.47 47.54
C LEU A 256 -14.66 35.31 48.81
N THR A 257 -14.16 36.55 48.84
CA THR A 257 -14.36 37.44 50.01
C THR A 257 -15.82 37.85 50.16
N LYS A 258 -16.52 38.20 49.07
CA LYS A 258 -17.97 38.49 49.11
C LYS A 258 -18.79 37.27 49.57
N LEU A 259 -18.39 36.06 49.16
CA LEU A 259 -19.03 34.83 49.61
C LEU A 259 -18.71 34.51 51.08
N ALA A 260 -17.50 34.80 51.55
CA ALA A 260 -17.13 34.68 52.95
C ALA A 260 -17.86 35.71 53.83
N GLU A 261 -17.97 36.97 53.38
CA GLU A 261 -18.77 38.02 54.03
C GLU A 261 -20.26 37.64 54.09
N ALA A 262 -20.80 37.05 53.02
CA ALA A 262 -22.17 36.51 53.01
C ALA A 262 -22.34 35.29 53.93
N ALA A 263 -21.30 34.46 54.12
CA ALA A 263 -21.34 33.34 55.06
C ALA A 263 -21.28 33.81 56.53
N VAL A 264 -20.48 34.83 56.83
CA VAL A 264 -20.42 35.45 58.18
C VAL A 264 -21.78 36.03 58.60
N ILE A 265 -22.56 36.58 57.66
CA ILE A 265 -23.93 37.06 57.91
C ILE A 265 -24.90 35.91 58.27
N LEU A 266 -24.62 34.67 57.83
CA LEU A 266 -25.45 33.50 58.16
C LEU A 266 -25.08 32.83 59.50
N GLU A 267 -23.83 32.97 59.98
CA GLU A 267 -23.43 32.43 61.29
C GLU A 267 -23.93 33.29 62.47
N GLU A 268 -24.26 34.58 62.26
CA GLU A 268 -24.82 35.44 63.32
C GLU A 268 -26.32 35.20 63.61
N ASP A 269 -27.10 34.64 62.67
CA ASP A 269 -28.56 34.44 62.81
C ASP A 269 -28.98 33.10 63.47
N GLU A 270 -28.12 32.07 63.52
CA GLU A 270 -28.46 30.77 64.15
C GLU A 270 -28.32 30.71 65.69
N ALA A 271 -27.89 31.79 66.34
CA ALA A 271 -27.50 31.79 67.76
C ALA A 271 -28.60 32.18 68.77
N LEU A 272 -29.82 32.55 68.35
CA LEU A 272 -30.88 33.03 69.27
C LEU A 272 -32.30 32.48 68.97
N SER A 273 -32.84 31.75 69.96
CA SER A 273 -34.27 31.45 70.19
C SER A 273 -34.94 30.25 69.47
N GLN A 274 -34.72 29.05 70.03
CA GLN A 274 -35.68 27.94 69.98
C GLN A 274 -36.96 28.27 70.80
N GLY A 275 -38.14 27.75 70.41
CA GLY A 275 -39.31 27.73 71.32
C GLY A 275 -40.67 27.28 70.77
N ALA A 276 -41.06 26.03 71.04
CA ALA A 276 -42.40 25.40 70.94
C ALA A 276 -43.12 25.38 69.56
N GLY A 277 -43.89 24.34 69.16
CA GLY A 277 -44.12 23.01 69.75
C GLY A 277 -45.61 22.65 69.89
N GLU A 278 -46.14 21.74 69.05
CA GLU A 278 -47.20 20.77 69.39
C GLU A 278 -47.39 19.70 68.27
N GLU A 279 -47.78 18.49 68.65
CA GLU A 279 -47.82 17.26 67.82
C GLU A 279 -49.25 16.92 67.34
N THR A 280 -49.47 16.34 66.15
CA THR A 280 -49.78 14.90 65.86
C THR A 280 -50.62 14.83 64.55
N THR A 281 -50.86 13.73 63.80
CA THR A 281 -50.40 12.31 63.75
C THR A 281 -50.02 11.92 62.30
N GLY A 282 -49.27 10.82 62.10
CA GLY A 282 -49.10 10.17 60.77
C GLY A 282 -50.09 9.01 60.51
N PRO A 283 -49.73 7.96 59.73
CA PRO A 283 -48.53 7.77 58.88
C PRO A 283 -48.80 7.17 57.47
N ASP A 284 -47.78 7.10 56.60
CA ASP A 284 -47.48 5.84 55.85
C ASP A 284 -46.00 5.78 55.39
N HIS A 285 -45.50 4.55 55.17
CA HIS A 285 -44.15 4.19 54.73
C HIS A 285 -44.04 4.27 53.17
N THR A 286 -42.88 4.26 52.48
CA THR A 286 -41.73 3.34 52.61
C THR A 286 -40.49 3.83 51.83
N LYS A 287 -39.30 3.71 52.45
CA LYS A 287 -37.91 3.53 51.94
C LYS A 287 -37.66 3.57 50.41
N GLU A 288 -36.58 4.19 49.92
CA GLU A 288 -35.20 3.66 50.07
C GLU A 288 -34.05 4.70 50.14
N GLN A 289 -32.86 4.18 50.46
CA GLN A 289 -31.55 4.80 50.80
C GLN A 289 -30.48 4.20 49.84
N PRO A 290 -29.14 4.47 49.90
CA PRO A 290 -28.35 5.41 50.73
C PRO A 290 -27.19 6.17 49.99
N SER A 291 -26.39 6.97 50.73
CA SER A 291 -24.89 7.14 50.67
C SER A 291 -24.16 7.52 49.35
N GLN A 292 -23.02 8.25 49.32
CA GLN A 292 -22.17 8.87 50.36
C GLN A 292 -21.22 9.96 49.76
N GLU A 293 -20.35 10.51 50.60
CA GLU A 293 -19.32 11.54 50.32
C GLU A 293 -18.26 11.15 49.25
N GLU A 294 -17.72 12.16 48.54
CA GLU A 294 -16.29 12.59 48.54
C GLU A 294 -15.93 13.45 47.30
N THR A 295 -15.79 14.77 47.47
CA THR A 295 -15.26 15.69 46.43
C THR A 295 -14.39 16.81 47.05
N GLY A 296 -13.37 16.43 47.81
CA GLY A 296 -12.46 17.38 48.49
C GLY A 296 -11.01 17.44 47.96
N GLU A 297 -10.55 16.42 47.22
CA GLU A 297 -9.11 16.18 47.02
C GLU A 297 -8.62 16.38 45.57
N GLU A 298 -9.50 16.27 44.56
CA GLU A 298 -9.10 16.40 43.14
C GLU A 298 -8.66 17.82 42.75
N ALA A 299 -9.35 18.87 43.25
CA ALA A 299 -9.09 20.26 42.84
C ALA A 299 -7.69 20.78 43.24
N LYS A 300 -7.06 20.20 44.28
CA LYS A 300 -5.69 20.55 44.69
C LYS A 300 -4.64 19.93 43.77
N LEU A 301 -4.93 18.79 43.16
CA LEU A 301 -3.99 18.07 42.31
C LEU A 301 -3.84 18.74 40.94
N GLU A 302 -4.94 19.23 40.35
CA GLU A 302 -4.92 19.88 39.04
C GLU A 302 -4.11 21.19 39.04
N CYS A 303 -4.35 22.07 40.03
CA CYS A 303 -3.64 23.36 40.11
C CYS A 303 -2.11 23.15 40.30
N THR A 304 -1.72 22.19 41.14
CA THR A 304 -0.31 21.84 41.36
C THR A 304 0.33 21.23 40.11
N THR A 305 -0.42 20.45 39.34
CA THR A 305 0.08 19.80 38.11
C THR A 305 0.28 20.79 36.96
N VAL A 306 -0.60 21.80 36.82
CA VAL A 306 -0.45 22.84 35.78
C VAL A 306 0.76 23.73 36.04
N VAL A 307 0.94 24.21 37.28
CA VAL A 307 2.14 25.01 37.64
C VAL A 307 3.41 24.17 37.54
N GLY A 308 3.35 22.90 37.96
CA GLY A 308 4.46 21.96 37.83
C GLY A 308 4.91 21.75 36.37
N ASN A 309 3.96 21.51 35.45
CA ASN A 309 4.27 21.26 34.04
C ASN A 309 4.84 22.48 33.31
N VAL A 310 4.36 23.69 33.60
CA VAL A 310 4.91 24.93 33.02
C VAL A 310 6.36 25.13 33.48
N VAL A 311 6.64 24.97 34.78
CA VAL A 311 8.00 25.12 35.32
C VAL A 311 8.94 24.01 34.80
N MET A 312 8.45 22.78 34.61
CA MET A 312 9.22 21.68 34.01
C MET A 312 9.61 21.98 32.56
N CYS A 313 8.68 22.48 31.73
CA CYS A 313 8.98 22.85 30.34
C CYS A 313 10.04 23.95 30.26
N CYS A 314 9.92 25.02 31.04
CA CYS A 314 10.93 26.09 31.05
C CYS A 314 12.31 25.60 31.51
N LEU A 315 12.40 24.71 32.50
CA LEU A 315 13.67 24.13 32.96
C LEU A 315 14.31 23.18 31.92
N VAL A 316 13.50 22.41 31.18
CA VAL A 316 13.99 21.50 30.13
C VAL A 316 14.52 22.26 28.92
N GLU A 317 13.98 23.44 28.60
CA GLU A 317 14.54 24.30 27.55
C GLU A 317 15.80 25.04 28.00
N TYR A 318 15.84 25.59 29.23
CA TYR A 318 17.05 26.21 29.78
C TYR A 318 18.23 25.22 29.82
N SER A 319 18.00 23.95 30.16
CA SER A 319 19.06 22.94 30.19
C SER A 319 19.60 22.54 28.81
N LYS A 320 18.96 22.93 27.69
CA LYS A 320 19.51 22.75 26.33
C LYS A 320 20.45 23.87 25.89
N TYR A 321 20.39 25.04 26.54
CA TYR A 321 21.18 26.23 26.18
C TYR A 321 22.45 26.43 27.02
N VAL A 322 22.73 25.57 28.00
CA VAL A 322 23.87 25.70 28.95
C VAL A 322 24.96 24.63 28.74
N VAL A 323 24.95 23.91 27.61
CA VAL A 323 26.03 22.97 27.23
C VAL A 323 26.56 23.26 25.81
N ILE A 324 27.06 24.49 25.60
CA ILE A 324 28.17 24.84 24.70
C ILE A 324 29.02 25.89 25.43
#